data_AF-A0A7Z9Y1L3-F1
#
_entry.id   AF-A0A7Z9Y1L3-F1
#
_cell.length_a   1.000
_cell.length_b   1.000
_cell.length_c   1.000
_cell.angle_alpha   90.00
_cell.angle_beta   90.00
_cell.angle_gamma   90.00
#
_symmetry.space_group_name_H-M   'P 1'
#
loop_
_entity.id
_entity.type
_entity.pdbx_description
1 polymer ?
#
loop_
_entity_poly.entity_id
_entity_poly.type
_entity_poly.pdbx_seq_one_letter_code
_entity_poly.pdbx_strand_id
1 'polypeptide(L)'
;MEKKMSETKPIRVMIVDDHAVVRSGLAAFLLAFDDLELVAEAGSGEEALRLAARQEPDVVLMDLVMPGMDGAEATRAIRRQRPHCQIIALTSFREEDLVQRALSAGAISYLLKNVSAAELADAIRAADYIVDLGPGAGEHGGEVVVTGTLEDVMACPRSITGDYLAGRRRIPIPEQRRDGNGSEIVIKGAAEHNLKSIEVHIPLGKFVCITGVSGSGKSTLLVDILYRRLAQVLQHSRDKPGRHDAVLGVEHVDKAINIDQSPIGRTPRSNPATYTNVLTYIRDLFAELPESKVRGYAPGRFSFNVKGGRCEACKGHGNIKIEMQFLPDIYITCDVCKGKRYNRETLQVRYKGKNIADV
;
A
#
# COMPACT_ATOMS: atom_id res chain seq x y z
N MET A 1 -16.31 38.93 -8.47
CA MET A 1 -15.46 38.82 -7.28
C MET A 1 -14.16 38.17 -7.72
N GLU A 2 -13.14 39.00 -7.91
CA GLU A 2 -11.77 38.55 -8.14
C GLU A 2 -11.38 37.62 -7.00
N LYS A 3 -11.02 36.38 -7.35
CA LYS A 3 -10.37 35.46 -6.43
C LYS A 3 -9.06 36.15 -6.07
N LYS A 4 -8.91 36.64 -4.83
CA LYS A 4 -7.60 37.01 -4.30
C LYS A 4 -6.68 35.82 -4.62
N MET A 5 -5.72 36.00 -5.53
CA MET A 5 -4.55 35.15 -5.58
C MET A 5 -3.99 35.19 -4.16
N SER A 6 -4.14 34.08 -3.43
CA SER A 6 -3.43 33.94 -2.17
C SER A 6 -1.95 34.09 -2.53
N GLU A 7 -1.28 35.08 -1.96
CA GLU A 7 0.18 35.11 -1.97
C GLU A 7 0.64 33.78 -1.38
N THR A 8 1.05 32.87 -2.27
CA THR A 8 1.59 31.58 -1.87
C THR A 8 2.88 31.86 -1.13
N LYS A 9 2.88 31.55 0.16
CA LYS A 9 4.06 31.66 1.00
C LYS A 9 5.20 30.86 0.34
N PRO A 10 6.43 31.41 0.24
CA PRO A 10 7.53 30.70 -0.39
C PRO A 10 7.86 29.41 0.39
N ILE A 11 8.22 28.35 -0.33
CA ILE A 11 8.61 27.06 0.24
C ILE A 11 9.95 27.24 0.94
N ARG A 12 10.01 26.91 2.23
CA ARG A 12 11.20 27.13 3.06
C ARG A 12 12.13 25.94 2.95
N VAL A 13 13.21 26.12 2.21
CA VAL A 13 14.18 25.08 1.87
C VAL A 13 15.41 25.18 2.76
N MET A 14 15.87 24.04 3.24
CA MET A 14 17.16 23.91 3.93
C MET A 14 18.08 22.97 3.16
N ILE A 15 19.35 23.34 3.00
CA ILE A 15 20.36 22.53 2.32
C ILE A 15 21.31 21.92 3.35
N VAL A 16 21.54 20.62 3.25
CA VAL A 16 22.45 19.88 4.11
C VAL A 16 23.39 19.07 3.23
N ASP A 17 24.66 19.45 3.23
CA ASP A 17 25.71 18.76 2.47
C ASP A 17 27.06 19.12 3.11
N ASP A 18 27.96 18.18 3.31
CA ASP A 18 29.27 18.46 3.92
C ASP A 18 30.21 19.22 2.96
N HIS A 19 29.94 19.19 1.66
CA HIS A 19 30.70 19.89 0.64
C HIS A 19 30.19 21.31 0.41
N ALA A 20 30.97 22.31 0.83
CA ALA A 20 30.61 23.72 0.70
C ALA A 20 30.29 24.16 -0.75
N VAL A 21 31.01 23.61 -1.74
CA VAL A 21 30.77 23.93 -3.16
C VAL A 21 29.39 23.47 -3.62
N VAL A 22 28.94 22.30 -3.17
CA VAL A 22 27.61 21.77 -3.50
C VAL A 22 26.53 22.64 -2.87
N ARG A 23 26.68 23.00 -1.58
CA ARG A 23 25.73 23.89 -0.90
C ARG A 23 25.60 25.23 -1.63
N SER A 24 26.71 25.88 -1.96
CA SER A 24 26.70 27.15 -2.69
C SER A 24 26.05 27.03 -4.08
N GLY A 25 26.29 25.92 -4.79
CA GLY A 25 25.68 25.66 -6.09
C GLY A 25 24.16 25.48 -6.00
N LEU A 26 23.69 24.66 -5.06
CA LEU A 26 22.26 24.46 -4.81
C LEU A 26 21.59 25.74 -4.33
N ALA A 27 22.23 26.50 -3.43
CA ALA A 27 21.74 27.80 -2.98
C ALA A 27 21.56 28.77 -4.16
N ALA A 28 22.53 28.81 -5.08
CA ALA A 28 22.43 29.62 -6.29
C ALA A 28 21.27 29.20 -7.21
N PHE A 29 20.94 27.91 -7.26
CA PHE A 29 19.77 27.43 -8.01
C PHE A 29 18.46 27.90 -7.37
N LEU A 30 18.35 27.88 -6.03
CA LEU A 30 17.14 28.33 -5.34
C LEU A 30 16.88 29.82 -5.56
N LEU A 31 17.93 30.65 -5.62
CA LEU A 31 17.80 32.09 -5.90
C LEU A 31 17.21 32.42 -7.28
N ALA A 32 17.15 31.45 -8.19
CA ALA A 32 16.52 31.64 -9.50
C ALA A 32 14.98 31.57 -9.47
N PHE A 33 14.38 31.25 -8.31
CA PHE A 33 12.95 31.02 -8.17
C PHE A 33 12.38 31.82 -6.99
N ASP A 34 11.43 32.72 -7.26
CA ASP A 34 10.84 33.61 -6.25
C ASP A 34 9.96 32.87 -5.22
N ASP A 35 9.52 31.65 -5.54
CA ASP A 35 8.68 30.81 -4.68
C ASP A 35 9.48 29.88 -3.74
N LEU A 36 10.81 29.92 -3.78
CA LEU A 36 11.69 29.10 -2.94
C LEU A 36 12.55 29.99 -2.03
N GLU A 37 12.47 29.81 -0.72
CA GLU A 37 13.24 30.55 0.27
C GLU A 37 14.29 29.65 0.93
N LEU A 38 15.58 29.95 0.76
CA LEU A 38 16.65 29.26 1.50
C LEU A 38 16.71 29.77 2.95
N VAL A 39 16.29 28.95 3.91
CA VAL A 39 16.22 29.33 5.34
C VAL A 39 17.42 28.88 6.17
N ALA A 40 18.19 27.89 5.68
CA ALA A 40 19.40 27.42 6.34
C ALA A 40 20.29 26.58 5.42
N GLU A 41 21.58 26.61 5.74
CA GLU A 41 22.58 25.68 5.24
C GLU A 41 23.25 24.98 6.42
N ALA A 42 23.50 23.68 6.30
CA ALA A 42 24.23 22.89 7.30
C ALA A 42 25.32 22.05 6.64
N GLY A 43 26.50 21.99 7.28
CA GLY A 43 27.62 21.17 6.84
C GLY A 43 27.69 19.77 7.47
N SER A 44 26.82 19.45 8.44
CA SER A 44 26.76 18.13 9.08
C SER A 44 25.36 17.78 9.53
N GLY A 45 25.12 16.49 9.83
CA GLY A 45 23.84 16.00 10.36
C GLY A 45 23.47 16.61 11.72
N GLU A 46 24.44 16.85 12.61
CA GLU A 46 24.20 17.46 13.92
C GLU A 46 23.80 18.93 13.80
N GLU A 47 24.43 19.66 12.89
CA GLU A 47 24.03 21.02 12.57
C GLU A 47 22.65 21.05 11.91
N ALA A 48 22.37 20.10 11.01
CA ALA A 48 21.10 19.97 10.34
C ALA A 48 19.94 19.80 11.34
N LEU A 49 20.08 18.89 12.31
CA LEU A 49 19.05 18.66 13.33
C LEU A 49 18.77 19.92 14.16
N ARG A 50 19.84 20.65 14.54
CA ARG A 50 19.74 21.87 15.34
C ARG A 50 19.07 23.01 14.57
N LEU A 51 19.45 23.21 13.31
CA LEU A 51 18.91 24.26 12.46
C LEU A 51 17.49 23.94 12.00
N ALA A 52 17.16 22.69 11.69
CA ALA A 52 15.80 22.28 11.34
C ALA A 52 14.79 22.55 12.48
N ALA A 53 15.21 22.39 13.73
CA ALA A 53 14.39 22.72 14.90
C ALA A 53 14.14 24.23 15.06
N ARG A 54 15.08 25.08 14.63
CA ARG A 54 15.01 26.54 14.78
C ARG A 54 14.36 27.24 13.59
N GLN A 55 14.73 26.80 12.39
CA GLN A 55 14.35 27.43 11.14
C GLN A 55 13.08 26.81 10.57
N GLU A 56 12.64 25.65 11.04
CA GLU A 56 11.36 25.06 10.65
C GLU A 56 11.19 24.93 9.11
N PRO A 57 12.14 24.31 8.38
CA PRO A 57 12.03 24.18 6.93
C PRO A 57 10.87 23.25 6.54
N ASP A 58 10.25 23.55 5.40
CA ASP A 58 9.22 22.72 4.76
C ASP A 58 9.88 21.54 4.06
N VAL A 59 10.98 21.81 3.33
CA VAL A 59 11.77 20.82 2.59
C VAL A 59 13.24 20.88 3.00
N VAL A 60 13.85 19.73 3.27
CA VAL A 60 15.29 19.58 3.48
C VAL A 60 15.89 18.80 2.31
N LEU A 61 16.85 19.41 1.63
CA LEU A 61 17.74 18.74 0.69
C LEU A 61 18.89 18.13 1.49
N MET A 62 18.92 16.80 1.60
CA MET A 62 19.79 16.08 2.54
C MET A 62 20.81 15.21 1.80
N ASP A 63 22.09 15.56 1.88
CA ASP A 63 23.16 14.64 1.49
C ASP A 63 23.15 13.39 2.37
N LEU A 64 23.30 12.23 1.76
CA LEU A 64 23.26 10.95 2.47
C LEU A 64 24.60 10.59 3.12
N VAL A 65 25.71 11.03 2.53
CA VAL A 65 27.05 10.63 2.95
C VAL A 65 27.77 11.84 3.52
N MET A 66 27.75 11.96 4.85
CA MET A 66 28.43 13.02 5.58
C MET A 66 29.24 12.42 6.75
N PRO A 67 30.35 13.06 7.17
CA PRO A 67 31.09 12.68 8.36
C PRO A 67 30.26 12.87 9.65
N GLY A 68 30.47 11.99 10.64
CA GLY A 68 29.73 12.05 11.91
C GLY A 68 28.33 11.46 11.76
N MET A 69 27.30 12.23 12.13
CA MET A 69 25.91 11.89 11.85
C MET A 69 25.64 11.93 10.34
N ASP A 70 25.42 10.75 9.75
CA ASP A 70 25.12 10.64 8.32
C ASP A 70 23.73 11.18 7.96
N GLY A 71 23.47 11.37 6.66
CA GLY A 71 22.20 11.93 6.20
C GLY A 71 20.99 11.07 6.52
N ALA A 72 21.14 9.74 6.57
CA ALA A 72 20.05 8.82 6.91
C ALA A 72 19.70 8.88 8.40
N GLU A 73 20.68 9.09 9.26
CA GLU A 73 20.50 9.32 10.70
C GLU A 73 19.89 10.70 10.96
N ALA A 74 20.41 11.74 10.31
CA ALA A 74 19.85 13.09 10.38
C ALA A 74 18.39 13.12 9.91
N THR A 75 18.09 12.47 8.77
CA THR A 75 16.72 12.30 8.25
C THR A 75 15.80 11.68 9.30
N ARG A 76 16.20 10.56 9.90
CA ARG A 76 15.41 9.88 10.95
C ARG A 76 15.18 10.78 12.16
N ALA A 77 16.20 11.52 12.59
CA ALA A 77 16.10 12.41 13.73
C ALA A 77 15.17 13.60 13.46
N ILE A 78 15.31 14.26 12.30
CA ILE A 78 14.47 15.38 11.88
C ILE A 78 13.01 14.91 11.74
N ARG A 79 12.75 13.80 11.04
CA ARG A 79 11.39 13.26 10.85
C ARG A 79 10.69 12.90 12.17
N ARG A 80 11.44 12.46 13.18
CA ARG A 80 10.89 12.19 14.52
C ARG A 80 10.45 13.47 15.25
N GLN A 81 11.20 14.55 15.11
CA GLN A 81 10.88 15.82 15.77
C GLN A 81 9.90 16.67 14.96
N ARG A 82 9.96 16.57 13.63
CA ARG A 82 9.15 17.30 12.66
C ARG A 82 8.58 16.34 11.61
N PRO A 83 7.47 15.62 11.91
CA PRO A 83 6.84 14.69 10.98
C PRO A 83 6.31 15.33 9.69
N HIS A 84 6.17 16.65 9.68
CA HIS A 84 5.67 17.45 8.57
C HIS A 84 6.77 17.92 7.62
N CYS A 85 8.03 17.95 8.09
CA CYS A 85 9.17 18.33 7.27
C CYS A 85 9.44 17.23 6.22
N GLN A 86 9.49 17.62 4.96
CA GLN A 86 9.77 16.73 3.83
C GLN A 86 11.26 16.68 3.58
N ILE A 87 11.78 15.48 3.31
CA ILE A 87 13.21 15.29 3.08
C ILE A 87 13.42 14.68 1.70
N ILE A 88 14.18 15.37 0.87
CA ILE A 88 14.65 14.89 -0.43
C ILE A 88 16.13 14.57 -0.27
N ALA A 89 16.49 13.31 -0.46
CA ALA A 89 17.88 12.89 -0.37
C ALA A 89 18.67 13.33 -1.61
N LEU A 90 19.92 13.76 -1.43
CA LEU A 90 20.87 14.03 -2.49
C LEU A 90 21.91 12.92 -2.54
N THR A 91 22.24 12.44 -3.73
CA THR A 91 23.29 11.44 -3.93
C THR A 91 24.13 11.75 -5.16
N SER A 92 25.42 11.40 -5.13
CA SER A 92 26.34 11.58 -6.25
C SER A 92 26.15 10.52 -7.34
N PHE A 93 25.64 9.33 -6.97
CA PHE A 93 25.48 8.19 -7.88
C PHE A 93 24.16 7.45 -7.66
N ARG A 94 23.67 6.79 -8.71
CA ARG A 94 22.50 5.89 -8.66
C ARG A 94 22.90 4.52 -8.09
N GLU A 95 23.27 4.48 -6.82
CA GLU A 95 23.46 3.22 -6.12
C GLU A 95 22.16 2.81 -5.43
N GLU A 96 21.68 1.61 -5.73
CA GLU A 96 20.40 1.10 -5.23
C GLU A 96 20.34 1.06 -3.69
N ASP A 97 21.47 0.76 -3.05
CA ASP A 97 21.61 0.73 -1.59
C ASP A 97 21.43 2.11 -0.94
N LEU A 98 21.94 3.19 -1.55
CA LEU A 98 21.79 4.55 -1.04
C LEU A 98 20.34 5.04 -1.13
N VAL A 99 19.66 4.74 -2.24
CA VAL A 99 18.23 5.04 -2.42
C VAL A 99 17.40 4.33 -1.36
N GLN A 100 17.65 3.05 -1.12
CA GLN A 100 16.92 2.29 -0.10
C GLN A 100 17.16 2.83 1.31
N ARG A 101 18.39 3.23 1.63
CA ARG A 101 18.74 3.85 2.92
C ARG A 101 17.99 5.17 3.13
N ALA A 102 17.94 6.02 2.12
CA ALA A 102 17.22 7.29 2.17
C ALA A 102 15.72 7.11 2.45
N LEU A 103 15.06 6.26 1.67
CA LEU A 103 13.62 6.00 1.81
C LEU A 103 13.29 5.34 3.15
N SER A 104 14.11 4.38 3.59
CA SER A 104 13.93 3.72 4.90
C SER A 104 14.16 4.68 6.07
N ALA A 105 14.97 5.72 5.89
CA ALA A 105 15.18 6.77 6.87
C ALA A 105 14.02 7.76 6.96
N GLY A 106 13.12 7.77 5.97
CA GLY A 106 11.95 8.64 5.92
C GLY A 106 12.07 9.80 4.94
N ALA A 107 13.04 9.79 4.02
CA ALA A 107 13.02 10.65 2.85
C ALA A 107 11.87 10.24 1.92
N ILE A 108 11.25 11.22 1.27
CA ILE A 108 10.12 10.98 0.36
C ILE A 108 10.57 10.72 -1.08
N SER A 109 11.77 11.18 -1.43
CA SER A 109 12.37 11.05 -2.75
C SER A 109 13.89 11.21 -2.66
N TYR A 110 14.57 11.01 -3.78
CA TYR A 110 15.99 11.30 -3.94
C TYR A 110 16.27 11.98 -5.28
N LEU A 111 17.33 12.77 -5.33
CA LEU A 111 17.85 13.44 -6.51
C LEU A 111 19.36 13.21 -6.64
N LEU A 112 19.86 13.29 -7.87
CA LEU A 112 21.29 13.33 -8.09
C LEU A 112 21.83 14.73 -7.86
N LYS A 113 23.05 14.86 -7.33
CA LYS A 113 23.69 16.18 -7.12
C LYS A 113 23.97 16.96 -8.43
N ASN A 114 23.81 16.33 -9.59
CA ASN A 114 24.00 16.94 -10.92
C ASN A 114 22.69 17.32 -11.64
N VAL A 115 21.56 17.36 -10.94
CA VAL A 115 20.28 17.81 -11.50
C VAL A 115 20.34 19.28 -11.93
N SER A 116 19.52 19.62 -12.92
CA SER A 116 19.33 21.02 -13.31
C SER A 116 18.56 21.81 -12.24
N ALA A 117 18.69 23.14 -12.26
CA ALA A 117 17.94 24.02 -11.36
C ALA A 117 16.42 23.84 -11.48
N ALA A 118 15.91 23.60 -12.70
CA ALA A 118 14.49 23.36 -12.94
C ALA A 118 14.01 22.04 -12.32
N GLU A 119 14.74 20.94 -12.54
CA GLU A 119 14.39 19.63 -11.95
C GLU A 119 14.44 19.66 -10.42
N LEU A 120 15.42 20.38 -9.85
CA LEU A 120 15.51 20.58 -8.40
C LEU A 120 14.28 21.31 -7.87
N ALA A 121 13.90 22.43 -8.51
CA ALA A 121 12.74 23.21 -8.11
C ALA A 121 11.43 22.39 -8.22
N ASP A 122 11.26 21.63 -9.30
CA ASP A 122 10.09 20.78 -9.48
C ASP A 122 9.99 19.68 -8.42
N ALA A 123 11.12 19.09 -8.03
CA ALA A 123 11.15 18.11 -6.96
C ALA A 123 10.82 18.71 -5.58
N ILE A 124 11.28 19.93 -5.29
CA ILE A 124 10.93 20.66 -4.06
C ILE A 124 9.44 20.98 -4.03
N ARG A 125 8.87 21.47 -5.15
CA ARG A 125 7.43 21.75 -5.26
C ARG A 125 6.59 20.48 -5.12
N ALA A 126 7.02 19.39 -5.77
CA ALA A 126 6.34 18.10 -5.67
C ALA A 126 6.40 17.50 -4.26
N ALA A 127 7.45 17.81 -3.50
CA ALA A 127 7.56 17.43 -2.09
C ALA A 127 6.56 18.19 -1.20
N ASP A 128 6.29 19.45 -1.53
CA ASP A 128 5.40 20.33 -0.75
C ASP A 128 3.91 20.18 -1.12
N TYR A 129 3.62 19.65 -2.32
CA TYR A 129 2.26 19.59 -2.86
C TYR A 129 1.59 18.21 -2.66
N ILE A 130 0.41 18.21 -2.06
CA ILE A 130 -0.40 17.02 -1.82
C ILE A 130 -1.68 17.10 -2.66
N VAL A 131 -2.05 15.96 -3.24
CA VAL A 131 -3.36 15.74 -3.88
C VAL A 131 -4.12 14.69 -3.08
N ASP A 132 -5.15 15.11 -2.36
CA ASP A 132 -6.01 14.20 -1.59
C ASP A 132 -7.24 13.80 -2.40
N LEU A 133 -7.40 12.49 -2.61
CA LEU A 133 -8.53 11.90 -3.35
C LEU A 133 -9.51 11.26 -2.39
N GLY A 134 -10.81 11.42 -2.65
CA GLY A 134 -11.83 10.87 -1.76
C GLY A 134 -13.24 11.36 -2.11
N PRO A 135 -14.12 11.56 -1.11
CA PRO A 135 -13.91 11.33 0.34
C PRO A 135 -13.96 9.84 0.75
N GLY A 136 -14.44 8.95 -0.14
CA GLY A 136 -14.49 7.51 0.08
C GLY A 136 -13.78 6.71 -1.03
N ALA A 137 -14.04 5.40 -1.07
CA ALA A 137 -13.55 4.51 -2.12
C ALA A 137 -14.69 4.08 -3.06
N GLY A 138 -14.34 3.62 -4.27
CA GLY A 138 -15.33 3.17 -5.25
C GLY A 138 -16.25 4.30 -5.71
N GLU A 139 -17.56 4.05 -5.70
CA GLU A 139 -18.58 5.03 -6.10
C GLU A 139 -18.69 6.26 -5.18
N HIS A 140 -18.09 6.20 -3.98
CA HIS A 140 -18.04 7.31 -3.03
C HIS A 140 -16.71 8.09 -3.10
N GLY A 141 -15.84 7.77 -4.05
CA GLY A 141 -14.56 8.43 -4.29
C GLY A 141 -14.50 9.11 -5.66
N GLY A 142 -13.27 9.36 -6.12
CA GLY A 142 -13.01 9.92 -7.45
C GLY A 142 -13.10 11.44 -7.52
N GLU A 143 -13.26 12.12 -6.39
CA GLU A 143 -13.15 13.58 -6.29
C GLU A 143 -11.77 13.99 -5.79
N VAL A 144 -11.29 15.12 -6.29
CA VAL A 144 -10.20 15.86 -5.66
C VAL A 144 -10.77 16.59 -4.43
N VAL A 145 -10.44 16.12 -3.24
CA VAL A 145 -10.93 16.69 -1.97
C VAL A 145 -10.20 18.00 -1.65
N VAL A 146 -8.88 17.98 -1.81
CA VAL A 146 -8.00 19.15 -1.63
C VAL A 146 -6.71 18.93 -2.42
N THR A 147 -6.18 20.01 -2.98
CA THR A 147 -4.86 20.09 -3.61
C THR A 147 -4.14 21.29 -3.05
N GLY A 148 -2.92 21.12 -2.57
CA GLY A 148 -2.18 22.23 -1.98
C GLY A 148 -1.07 21.75 -1.07
N THR A 149 -0.64 22.64 -0.19
CA THR A 149 0.37 22.36 0.82
C THR A 149 -0.16 21.40 1.89
N LEU A 150 0.75 20.89 2.73
CA LEU A 150 0.36 20.13 3.91
C LEU A 150 -0.57 20.92 4.85
N GLU A 151 -0.38 22.24 4.98
CA GLU A 151 -1.26 23.11 5.76
C GLU A 151 -2.68 23.14 5.18
N ASP A 152 -2.80 23.24 3.84
CA ASP A 152 -4.09 23.22 3.15
C ASP A 152 -4.84 21.91 3.40
N VAL A 153 -4.13 20.78 3.32
CA VAL A 153 -4.70 19.45 3.59
C VAL A 153 -5.15 19.32 5.04
N MET A 154 -4.32 19.73 6.00
CA MET A 154 -4.67 19.71 7.43
C MET A 154 -5.83 20.66 7.77
N ALA A 155 -5.94 21.80 7.08
CA ALA A 155 -7.02 22.76 7.26
C ALA A 155 -8.33 22.32 6.60
N CYS A 156 -8.29 21.45 5.59
CA CYS A 156 -9.46 20.97 4.87
C CYS A 156 -10.34 20.03 5.73
N PRO A 157 -11.55 20.43 6.15
CA PRO A 157 -12.41 19.59 6.99
C PRO A 157 -12.98 18.36 6.28
N ARG A 158 -12.97 18.36 4.93
CA ARG A 158 -13.42 17.22 4.12
C ARG A 158 -12.34 16.15 3.96
N SER A 159 -11.08 16.47 4.25
CA SER A 159 -9.94 15.56 4.08
C SER A 159 -9.80 14.61 5.27
N ILE A 160 -10.10 13.33 5.05
CA ILE A 160 -9.82 12.29 6.05
C ILE A 160 -8.32 12.20 6.31
N THR A 161 -7.51 12.32 5.26
CA THR A 161 -6.05 12.38 5.33
C THR A 161 -5.60 13.54 6.23
N GLY A 162 -6.16 14.74 6.00
CA GLY A 162 -5.93 15.93 6.80
C GLY A 162 -6.32 15.77 8.27
N ASP A 163 -7.43 15.10 8.56
CA ASP A 163 -7.85 14.80 9.94
C ASP A 163 -6.82 13.94 10.69
N TYR A 164 -6.23 12.94 10.02
CA TYR A 164 -5.17 12.11 10.63
C TYR A 164 -3.84 12.88 10.75
N LEU A 165 -3.46 13.64 9.73
CA LEU A 165 -2.22 14.43 9.73
C LEU A 165 -2.25 15.54 10.80
N ALA A 166 -3.42 16.19 10.99
CA ALA A 166 -3.63 17.20 12.02
C ALA A 166 -3.84 16.61 13.43
N GLY A 167 -3.88 15.28 13.58
CA GLY A 167 -4.11 14.61 14.86
C GLY A 167 -5.54 14.70 15.40
N ARG A 168 -6.49 15.27 14.63
CA ARG A 168 -7.93 15.27 14.98
C ARG A 168 -8.49 13.85 15.01
N ARG A 169 -7.96 12.98 14.15
CA ARG A 169 -8.13 11.53 14.21
C ARG A 169 -6.79 10.87 14.50
N ARG A 170 -6.83 9.76 15.23
CA ARG A 170 -5.65 8.95 15.55
C ARG A 170 -6.04 7.51 15.73
N ILE A 171 -5.11 6.60 15.41
CA ILE A 171 -5.25 5.19 15.77
C ILE A 171 -4.87 5.08 17.24
N PRO A 172 -5.80 4.68 18.14
CA PRO A 172 -5.50 4.60 19.56
C PRO A 172 -4.46 3.52 19.84
N ILE A 173 -3.50 3.83 20.70
CA ILE A 173 -2.56 2.84 21.22
C ILE A 173 -3.29 2.08 22.34
N PRO A 174 -3.39 0.74 22.29
CA PRO A 174 -4.02 -0.03 23.37
C PRO A 174 -3.33 0.22 24.70
N GLU A 175 -4.10 0.53 25.75
CA GLU A 175 -3.60 0.76 27.11
C GLU A 175 -2.98 -0.52 27.71
N GLN A 176 -3.52 -1.68 27.33
CA GLN A 176 -3.05 -2.99 27.75
C GLN A 176 -2.72 -3.84 26.53
N ARG A 177 -1.61 -4.60 26.64
CA ARG A 177 -1.21 -5.58 25.63
C ARG A 177 -1.62 -6.98 26.11
N ARG A 178 -1.94 -7.87 25.17
CA ARG A 178 -2.34 -9.25 25.50
C ARG A 178 -1.17 -10.00 26.12
N ASP A 179 -1.40 -10.63 27.26
CA ASP A 179 -0.41 -11.46 27.96
C ASP A 179 -0.06 -12.74 27.20
N GLY A 180 -0.94 -13.17 26.28
CA GLY A 180 -0.82 -14.40 25.50
C GLY A 180 -1.50 -15.57 26.18
N ASN A 181 -1.41 -16.76 25.57
CA ASN A 181 -1.96 -18.00 26.14
C ASN A 181 -0.92 -18.88 26.84
N GLY A 182 0.32 -18.40 26.98
CA GLY A 182 1.45 -19.13 27.57
C GLY A 182 2.15 -20.11 26.62
N SER A 183 1.63 -20.34 25.42
CA SER A 183 2.24 -21.19 24.39
C SER A 183 3.03 -20.36 23.38
N GLU A 184 3.96 -21.00 22.68
CA GLU A 184 4.76 -20.38 21.63
C GLU A 184 5.07 -21.35 20.49
N ILE A 185 5.40 -20.79 19.32
CA ILE A 185 6.03 -21.51 18.22
C ILE A 185 7.50 -21.10 18.18
N VAL A 186 8.41 -22.06 18.13
CA VAL A 186 9.86 -21.80 18.08
C VAL A 186 10.42 -22.28 16.76
N ILE A 187 11.01 -21.37 16.00
CA ILE A 187 11.75 -21.68 14.77
C ILE A 187 13.23 -21.77 15.14
N LYS A 188 13.85 -22.95 14.96
CA LYS A 188 15.26 -23.19 15.26
C LYS A 188 16.10 -23.27 13.99
N GLY A 189 17.28 -22.64 14.03
CA GLY A 189 18.28 -22.72 12.97
C GLY A 189 17.81 -22.22 11.61
N ALA A 190 16.95 -21.20 11.56
CA ALA A 190 16.46 -20.65 10.31
C ALA A 190 17.61 -20.07 9.48
N ALA A 191 17.88 -20.69 8.32
CA ALA A 191 19.07 -20.45 7.51
C ALA A 191 18.77 -20.36 6.00
N GLU A 192 17.50 -20.17 5.62
CA GLU A 192 17.11 -19.96 4.23
C GLU A 192 17.54 -18.56 3.76
N HIS A 193 17.98 -18.45 2.49
CA HIS A 193 18.50 -17.22 1.90
C HIS A 193 19.55 -16.50 2.75
N ASN A 194 19.26 -15.29 3.22
CA ASN A 194 20.19 -14.45 3.99
C ASN A 194 20.08 -14.64 5.51
N LEU A 195 19.19 -15.52 5.99
CA LEU A 195 19.04 -15.79 7.43
C LEU A 195 20.30 -16.49 7.99
N LYS A 196 20.74 -16.05 9.17
CA LYS A 196 22.02 -16.44 9.78
C LYS A 196 21.85 -17.53 10.86
N SER A 197 21.18 -18.63 10.51
CA SER A 197 20.86 -19.73 11.45
C SER A 197 20.21 -19.24 12.75
N ILE A 198 19.20 -18.38 12.62
CA ILE A 198 18.58 -17.71 13.77
C ILE A 198 17.56 -18.59 14.48
N GLU A 199 17.38 -18.36 15.78
CA GLU A 199 16.29 -18.92 16.58
C GLU A 199 15.27 -17.83 16.89
N VAL A 200 13.98 -18.10 16.66
CA VAL A 200 12.90 -17.12 16.84
C VAL A 200 11.74 -17.75 17.61
N HIS A 201 11.35 -17.11 18.71
CA HIS A 201 10.20 -17.48 19.53
C HIS A 201 9.00 -16.58 19.19
N ILE A 202 7.88 -17.20 18.82
CA ILE A 202 6.65 -16.50 18.44
C ILE A 202 5.57 -16.85 19.47
N PRO A 203 5.21 -15.92 20.37
CA PRO A 203 4.20 -16.17 21.39
C PRO A 203 2.80 -16.28 20.77
N LEU A 204 2.04 -17.27 21.20
CA LEU A 204 0.65 -17.49 20.78
C LEU A 204 -0.34 -16.69 21.65
N GLY A 205 -1.53 -16.45 21.09
CA GLY A 205 -2.54 -15.59 21.71
C GLY A 205 -2.21 -14.08 21.70
N LYS A 206 -1.18 -13.66 20.95
CA LYS A 206 -0.77 -12.25 20.82
C LYS A 206 -0.95 -11.75 19.39
N PHE A 207 -0.98 -10.42 19.25
CA PHE A 207 -0.82 -9.76 17.95
C PHE A 207 0.68 -9.52 17.74
N VAL A 208 1.31 -10.38 16.95
CA VAL A 208 2.77 -10.36 16.75
C VAL A 208 3.09 -9.65 15.43
N CYS A 209 4.01 -8.68 15.51
CA CYS A 209 4.54 -7.99 14.33
C CYS A 209 5.99 -8.39 14.12
N ILE A 210 6.33 -8.84 12.91
CA ILE A 210 7.73 -8.98 12.48
C ILE A 210 8.10 -7.77 11.62
N THR A 211 9.02 -6.96 12.14
CA THR A 211 9.45 -5.69 11.53
C THR A 211 10.90 -5.76 11.06
N GLY A 212 11.29 -4.83 10.18
CA GLY A 212 12.65 -4.73 9.66
C GLY A 212 12.68 -4.14 8.25
N VAL A 213 13.84 -3.66 7.80
CA VAL A 213 14.04 -3.08 6.46
C VAL A 213 13.72 -4.07 5.34
N SER A 214 13.47 -3.59 4.11
CA SER A 214 13.32 -4.49 2.95
C SER A 214 14.54 -5.39 2.81
N GLY A 215 14.36 -6.63 2.33
CA GLY A 215 15.46 -7.60 2.19
C GLY A 215 16.00 -8.23 3.49
N SER A 216 15.60 -7.79 4.68
CA SER A 216 16.05 -8.37 5.97
C SER A 216 15.66 -9.84 6.23
N GLY A 217 14.88 -10.47 5.34
CA GLY A 217 14.47 -11.88 5.46
C GLY A 217 13.12 -12.12 6.16
N LYS A 218 12.30 -11.07 6.37
CA LYS A 218 10.96 -11.21 7.00
C LYS A 218 10.05 -12.21 6.28
N SER A 219 9.93 -12.09 4.96
CA SER A 219 9.12 -12.99 4.13
C SER A 219 9.70 -14.41 4.11
N THR A 220 11.04 -14.53 4.05
CA THR A 220 11.74 -15.81 4.17
C THR A 220 11.39 -16.53 5.47
N LEU A 221 11.43 -15.81 6.59
CA LEU A 221 11.13 -16.37 7.91
C LEU A 221 9.64 -16.77 8.03
N LEU A 222 8.73 -15.87 7.67
CA LEU A 222 7.28 -16.08 7.86
C LEU A 222 6.65 -17.01 6.83
N VAL A 223 6.94 -16.79 5.55
CA VAL A 223 6.27 -17.48 4.45
C VAL A 223 7.04 -18.74 4.10
N ASP A 224 8.32 -18.63 3.79
CA ASP A 224 9.10 -19.75 3.24
C ASP A 224 9.48 -20.79 4.29
N ILE A 225 9.70 -20.38 5.55
CA ILE A 225 9.98 -21.31 6.65
C ILE A 225 8.72 -21.60 7.45
N LEU A 226 8.22 -20.63 8.22
CA LEU A 226 7.18 -20.88 9.22
C LEU A 226 5.88 -21.38 8.59
N TYR A 227 5.29 -20.61 7.67
CA TYR A 227 4.01 -20.96 7.06
C TYR A 227 4.09 -22.28 6.29
N ARG A 228 5.11 -22.47 5.42
CA ARG A 228 5.26 -23.73 4.68
C ARG A 228 5.43 -24.92 5.61
N ARG A 229 6.19 -24.77 6.71
CA ARG A 229 6.36 -25.86 7.69
C ARG A 229 5.05 -26.17 8.41
N LEU A 230 4.32 -25.16 8.86
CA LEU A 230 3.00 -25.35 9.48
C LEU A 230 1.99 -25.96 8.49
N ALA A 231 1.95 -25.49 7.24
CA ALA A 231 1.08 -26.01 6.20
C ALA A 231 1.43 -27.47 5.84
N GLN A 232 2.71 -27.83 5.85
CA GLN A 232 3.15 -29.21 5.66
C GLN A 232 2.64 -30.14 6.78
N VAL A 233 2.72 -29.71 8.04
CA VAL A 233 2.32 -30.52 9.20
C VAL A 233 0.81 -30.56 9.38
N LEU A 234 0.13 -29.42 9.31
CA LEU A 234 -1.29 -29.26 9.66
C LEU A 234 -2.24 -29.44 8.48
N GLN A 235 -1.77 -29.21 7.25
CA GLN A 235 -2.60 -29.19 6.04
C GLN A 235 -2.09 -30.13 4.95
N HIS A 236 -1.05 -30.92 5.25
CA HIS A 236 -0.41 -31.85 4.31
C HIS A 236 0.04 -31.20 2.99
N SER A 237 0.46 -29.93 3.05
CA SER A 237 1.09 -29.29 1.88
C SER A 237 2.35 -30.04 1.45
N ARG A 238 2.56 -30.12 0.13
CA ARG A 238 3.77 -30.69 -0.48
C ARG A 238 4.89 -29.67 -0.64
N ASP A 239 4.62 -28.40 -0.34
CA ASP A 239 5.61 -27.35 -0.46
C ASP A 239 6.74 -27.60 0.52
N LYS A 240 7.97 -27.63 -0.01
CA LYS A 240 9.16 -27.79 0.82
C LYS A 240 9.38 -26.48 1.60
N PRO A 241 9.46 -26.53 2.94
CA PRO A 241 9.86 -25.37 3.72
C PRO A 241 11.33 -25.03 3.46
N GLY A 242 11.68 -23.75 3.60
CA GLY A 242 13.06 -23.28 3.54
C GLY A 242 13.96 -23.94 4.59
N ARG A 243 15.27 -23.81 4.45
CA ARG A 243 16.27 -24.39 5.35
C ARG A 243 16.09 -23.90 6.80
N HIS A 244 15.83 -24.85 7.69
CA HIS A 244 15.73 -24.68 9.14
C HIS A 244 16.01 -26.01 9.83
N ASP A 245 16.32 -26.00 11.13
CA ASP A 245 16.58 -27.21 11.91
C ASP A 245 15.28 -27.84 12.42
N ALA A 246 14.41 -27.04 13.04
CA ALA A 246 13.11 -27.50 13.54
C ALA A 246 12.12 -26.33 13.71
N VAL A 247 10.82 -26.66 13.67
CA VAL A 247 9.76 -25.78 14.16
C VAL A 247 9.02 -26.54 15.26
N LEU A 248 9.06 -26.02 16.49
CA LEU A 248 8.49 -26.61 17.70
C LEU A 248 7.20 -25.85 18.11
N GLY A 249 6.34 -26.48 18.92
CA GLY A 249 5.09 -25.88 19.38
C GLY A 249 3.97 -25.91 18.34
N VAL A 250 4.09 -26.76 17.32
CA VAL A 250 3.09 -26.91 16.24
C VAL A 250 1.81 -27.54 16.78
N GLU A 251 1.90 -28.34 17.84
CA GLU A 251 0.77 -28.94 18.56
C GLU A 251 -0.16 -27.91 19.22
N HIS A 252 0.28 -26.66 19.37
CA HIS A 252 -0.52 -25.57 19.95
C HIS A 252 -1.42 -24.87 18.91
N VAL A 253 -1.35 -25.26 17.64
CA VAL A 253 -2.15 -24.69 16.54
C VAL A 253 -2.79 -25.80 15.71
N ASP A 254 -4.01 -25.56 15.25
CA ASP A 254 -4.79 -26.50 14.43
C ASP A 254 -4.69 -26.17 12.93
N LYS A 255 -4.48 -24.89 12.59
CA LYS A 255 -4.41 -24.43 11.20
C LYS A 255 -3.50 -23.22 11.05
N ALA A 256 -2.79 -23.15 9.93
CA ALA A 256 -2.11 -21.95 9.47
C ALA A 256 -2.82 -21.36 8.25
N ILE A 257 -3.08 -20.06 8.25
CA ILE A 257 -3.71 -19.36 7.12
C ILE A 257 -2.80 -18.21 6.71
N ASN A 258 -2.29 -18.25 5.48
CA ASN A 258 -1.58 -17.13 4.87
C ASN A 258 -2.57 -16.28 4.08
N ILE A 259 -2.79 -15.04 4.52
CA ILE A 259 -3.59 -14.05 3.79
C ILE A 259 -2.61 -13.14 3.07
N ASP A 260 -2.52 -13.29 1.75
CA ASP A 260 -1.59 -12.56 0.90
C ASP A 260 -2.31 -11.63 -0.09
N GLN A 261 -1.54 -11.02 -1.00
CA GLN A 261 -2.05 -10.14 -2.06
C GLN A 261 -2.22 -10.89 -3.39
N SER A 262 -2.22 -12.23 -3.39
CA SER A 262 -2.47 -12.98 -4.62
C SER A 262 -3.91 -12.76 -5.10
N PRO A 263 -4.15 -12.71 -6.42
CA PRO A 263 -5.49 -12.52 -6.93
C PRO A 263 -6.44 -13.61 -6.45
N ILE A 264 -7.63 -13.20 -5.96
CA ILE A 264 -8.74 -14.08 -5.53
C ILE A 264 -9.06 -15.17 -6.55
N GLY A 265 -8.89 -14.86 -7.84
CA GLY A 265 -8.86 -15.85 -8.90
C GLY A 265 -8.37 -15.24 -10.21
N ARG A 266 -7.95 -16.10 -11.13
CA ARG A 266 -7.37 -15.70 -12.43
C ARG A 266 -8.42 -15.64 -13.56
N THR A 267 -9.70 -15.78 -13.24
CA THR A 267 -10.77 -15.81 -14.23
C THR A 267 -11.87 -14.80 -13.88
N PRO A 268 -12.61 -14.27 -14.88
CA PRO A 268 -13.76 -13.38 -14.64
C PRO A 268 -14.90 -13.99 -13.81
N ARG A 269 -14.84 -15.30 -13.54
CA ARG A 269 -15.81 -16.03 -12.71
C ARG A 269 -15.55 -15.84 -11.22
N SER A 270 -14.33 -15.48 -10.84
CA SER A 270 -13.96 -15.20 -9.46
C SER A 270 -14.27 -13.74 -9.15
N ASN A 271 -15.13 -13.54 -8.16
CA ASN A 271 -15.48 -12.24 -7.61
C ASN A 271 -15.68 -12.36 -6.08
N PRO A 272 -15.79 -11.24 -5.34
CA PRO A 272 -15.97 -11.28 -3.89
C PRO A 272 -17.14 -12.15 -3.44
N ALA A 273 -18.25 -12.18 -4.19
CA ALA A 273 -19.43 -12.95 -3.84
C ALA A 273 -19.22 -14.48 -3.97
N THR A 274 -18.44 -14.91 -4.96
CA THR A 274 -18.03 -16.31 -5.11
C THR A 274 -16.98 -16.72 -4.10
N TYR A 275 -16.04 -15.83 -3.75
CA TYR A 275 -14.93 -16.15 -2.85
C TYR A 275 -15.38 -16.30 -1.40
N THR A 276 -16.26 -15.41 -0.95
CA THR A 276 -16.90 -15.49 0.38
C THR A 276 -18.02 -16.51 0.46
N ASN A 277 -18.33 -17.18 -0.66
CA ASN A 277 -19.45 -18.12 -0.83
C ASN A 277 -20.85 -17.52 -0.61
N VAL A 278 -20.98 -16.20 -0.48
CA VAL A 278 -22.30 -15.55 -0.30
C VAL A 278 -23.22 -15.76 -1.50
N LEU A 279 -22.67 -15.88 -2.71
CA LEU A 279 -23.45 -16.16 -3.92
C LEU A 279 -24.23 -17.48 -3.81
N THR A 280 -23.77 -18.45 -3.02
CA THR A 280 -24.51 -19.70 -2.82
C THR A 280 -25.84 -19.45 -2.12
N TYR A 281 -25.83 -18.71 -1.01
CA TYR A 281 -27.06 -18.35 -0.31
C TYR A 281 -28.00 -17.48 -1.15
N ILE A 282 -27.43 -16.57 -1.97
CA ILE A 282 -28.22 -15.78 -2.92
C ILE A 282 -28.91 -16.69 -3.94
N ARG A 283 -28.21 -17.67 -4.50
CA ARG A 283 -28.78 -18.62 -5.48
C ARG A 283 -29.88 -19.49 -4.87
N ASP A 284 -29.70 -19.90 -3.62
CA ASP A 284 -30.69 -20.69 -2.89
C ASP A 284 -31.97 -19.86 -2.68
N LEU A 285 -31.83 -18.62 -2.22
CA LEU A 285 -32.95 -17.67 -2.12
C LEU A 285 -33.70 -17.50 -3.46
N PHE A 286 -32.98 -17.29 -4.56
CA PHE A 286 -33.61 -17.11 -5.87
C PHE A 286 -34.34 -18.37 -6.35
N ALA A 287 -33.87 -19.56 -6.00
CA ALA A 287 -34.55 -20.83 -6.29
C ALA A 287 -35.82 -21.04 -5.44
N GLU A 288 -35.93 -20.36 -4.30
CA GLU A 288 -37.08 -20.43 -3.42
C GLU A 288 -38.26 -19.54 -3.83
N LEU A 289 -38.04 -18.58 -4.74
CA LEU A 289 -39.08 -17.65 -5.18
C LEU A 289 -40.25 -18.34 -5.90
N PRO A 290 -41.49 -17.83 -5.78
CA PRO A 290 -42.67 -18.43 -6.42
C PRO A 290 -42.50 -18.65 -7.92
N GLU A 291 -41.96 -17.67 -8.66
CA GLU A 291 -41.72 -17.78 -10.10
C GLU A 291 -40.70 -18.88 -10.44
N SER A 292 -39.70 -19.07 -9.59
CA SER A 292 -38.71 -20.14 -9.71
C SER A 292 -39.34 -21.50 -9.46
N LYS A 293 -40.19 -21.63 -8.44
CA LYS A 293 -40.89 -22.87 -8.11
C LYS A 293 -41.82 -23.30 -9.25
N VAL A 294 -42.62 -22.38 -9.79
CA VAL A 294 -43.51 -22.65 -10.93
C VAL A 294 -42.73 -23.10 -12.16
N ARG A 295 -41.54 -22.55 -12.39
CA ARG A 295 -40.68 -22.88 -13.54
C ARG A 295 -39.73 -24.06 -13.29
N GLY A 296 -39.75 -24.66 -12.10
CA GLY A 296 -38.84 -25.74 -11.71
C GLY A 296 -37.36 -25.32 -11.63
N TYR A 297 -37.07 -24.05 -11.37
CA TYR A 297 -35.71 -23.54 -11.30
C TYR A 297 -35.05 -23.89 -9.95
N ALA A 298 -33.95 -24.63 -10.02
CA ALA A 298 -33.08 -24.94 -8.88
C ALA A 298 -31.92 -23.91 -8.76
N PRO A 299 -31.13 -23.92 -7.67
CA PRO A 299 -30.00 -22.99 -7.47
C PRO A 299 -28.95 -23.02 -8.59
N GLY A 300 -28.87 -24.13 -9.33
CA GLY A 300 -28.02 -24.26 -10.52
C GLY A 300 -28.44 -23.34 -11.68
N ARG A 301 -29.73 -23.02 -11.83
CA ARG A 301 -30.22 -22.05 -12.84
C ARG A 301 -29.59 -20.67 -12.61
N PHE A 302 -29.39 -20.32 -11.36
CA PHE A 302 -28.88 -19.04 -10.88
C PHE A 302 -27.35 -19.01 -10.77
N SER A 303 -26.65 -20.01 -11.32
CA SER A 303 -25.19 -20.04 -11.36
C SER A 303 -24.68 -19.75 -12.77
N PHE A 304 -23.85 -18.70 -12.90
CA PHE A 304 -23.18 -18.39 -14.17
C PHE A 304 -22.09 -19.42 -14.54
N ASN A 305 -21.71 -20.31 -13.62
CA ASN A 305 -20.66 -21.31 -13.84
C ASN A 305 -21.16 -22.58 -14.55
N VAL A 306 -22.46 -22.87 -14.49
CA VAL A 306 -23.05 -24.12 -15.02
C VAL A 306 -24.02 -23.84 -16.17
N LYS A 307 -24.21 -24.82 -17.06
CA LYS A 307 -25.20 -24.74 -18.13
C LYS A 307 -26.61 -24.67 -17.54
N GLY A 308 -27.51 -23.97 -18.21
CA GLY A 308 -28.92 -23.85 -17.82
C GLY A 308 -29.41 -22.41 -17.84
N GLY A 309 -28.98 -21.60 -16.86
CA GLY A 309 -29.41 -20.19 -16.77
C GLY A 309 -28.35 -19.15 -17.16
N ARG A 310 -27.09 -19.55 -17.30
CA ARG A 310 -26.03 -18.65 -17.79
C ARG A 310 -26.25 -18.26 -19.25
N CYS A 311 -25.58 -17.19 -19.68
CA CYS A 311 -25.44 -16.87 -21.10
C CYS A 311 -24.45 -17.85 -21.75
N GLU A 312 -24.92 -18.61 -22.75
CA GLU A 312 -24.06 -19.58 -23.43
C GLU A 312 -23.06 -18.94 -24.40
N ALA A 313 -23.38 -17.76 -24.96
CA ALA A 313 -22.48 -17.06 -25.88
C ALA A 313 -21.13 -16.69 -25.22
N CYS A 314 -21.17 -16.19 -23.98
CA CYS A 314 -19.96 -15.90 -23.20
C CYS A 314 -19.66 -16.97 -22.15
N LYS A 315 -20.37 -18.11 -22.15
CA LYS A 315 -20.24 -19.18 -21.13
C LYS A 315 -20.26 -18.65 -19.69
N GLY A 316 -21.10 -17.65 -19.42
CA GLY A 316 -21.26 -17.00 -18.10
C GLY A 316 -20.18 -16.00 -17.71
N HIS A 317 -19.20 -15.71 -18.56
CA HIS A 317 -18.13 -14.74 -18.25
C HIS A 317 -18.61 -13.29 -18.26
N GLY A 318 -19.70 -12.99 -18.97
CA GLY A 318 -20.16 -11.61 -19.22
C GLY A 318 -19.35 -10.88 -20.29
N ASN A 319 -18.12 -11.31 -20.52
CA ASN A 319 -17.18 -10.74 -21.49
C ASN A 319 -16.66 -11.84 -22.43
N ILE A 320 -16.16 -11.46 -23.60
CA ILE A 320 -15.51 -12.34 -24.58
C ILE A 320 -14.04 -11.91 -24.66
N LYS A 321 -13.13 -12.87 -24.55
CA LYS A 321 -11.68 -12.66 -24.68
C LYS A 321 -11.31 -12.69 -26.16
N ILE A 322 -10.61 -11.66 -26.64
CA ILE A 322 -10.05 -11.61 -27.99
C ILE A 322 -8.55 -11.82 -27.86
N GLU A 323 -8.06 -12.89 -28.47
CA GLU A 323 -6.64 -13.21 -28.49
C GLU A 323 -5.93 -12.37 -29.54
N MET A 324 -4.86 -11.69 -29.10
CA MET A 324 -4.10 -10.77 -29.93
C MET A 324 -2.68 -11.35 -30.10
N GLN A 325 -2.15 -11.34 -31.33
CA GLN A 325 -0.86 -12.00 -31.61
C GLN A 325 0.36 -11.28 -31.00
N PHE A 326 0.29 -9.95 -30.86
CA PHE A 326 1.41 -9.11 -30.45
C PHE A 326 1.07 -8.14 -29.31
N LEU A 327 -0.18 -8.17 -28.84
CA LEU A 327 -0.68 -7.31 -27.77
C LEU A 327 -1.27 -8.18 -26.65
N PRO A 328 -1.38 -7.66 -25.42
CA PRO A 328 -2.15 -8.34 -24.38
C PRO A 328 -3.59 -8.58 -24.82
N ASP A 329 -4.13 -9.74 -24.45
CA ASP A 329 -5.51 -10.11 -24.76
C ASP A 329 -6.49 -9.07 -24.22
N ILE A 330 -7.49 -8.70 -25.03
CA ILE A 330 -8.52 -7.74 -24.65
C ILE A 330 -9.82 -8.47 -24.30
N TYR A 331 -10.60 -7.87 -23.40
CA TYR A 331 -11.91 -8.37 -23.01
C TYR A 331 -12.99 -7.39 -23.45
N ILE A 332 -13.89 -7.84 -24.32
CA ILE A 332 -15.05 -7.07 -24.76
C ILE A 332 -16.32 -7.53 -24.04
N THR A 333 -17.24 -6.63 -23.74
CA THR A 333 -18.54 -6.98 -23.15
C THR A 333 -19.31 -7.89 -24.12
N CYS A 334 -19.90 -8.97 -23.63
CA CYS A 334 -20.67 -9.91 -24.46
C CYS A 334 -21.92 -9.24 -25.05
N ASP A 335 -22.08 -9.31 -26.37
CA ASP A 335 -23.21 -8.68 -27.05
C ASP A 335 -24.57 -9.32 -26.80
N VAL A 336 -24.60 -10.58 -26.37
CA VAL A 336 -25.86 -11.30 -26.12
C VAL A 336 -26.45 -10.96 -24.75
N CYS A 337 -25.64 -11.03 -23.70
CA CYS A 337 -26.10 -10.74 -22.33
C CYS A 337 -25.80 -9.32 -21.85
N LYS A 338 -25.05 -8.53 -22.64
CA LYS A 338 -24.61 -7.17 -22.28
C LYS A 338 -23.97 -7.11 -20.89
N GLY A 339 -23.06 -8.06 -20.62
CA GLY A 339 -22.36 -8.16 -19.34
C GLY A 339 -23.12 -8.87 -18.21
N LYS A 340 -24.42 -9.14 -18.34
CA LYS A 340 -25.27 -9.69 -17.27
C LYS A 340 -25.00 -11.16 -16.93
N ARG A 341 -24.20 -11.88 -17.71
CA ARG A 341 -23.78 -13.29 -17.48
C ARG A 341 -24.88 -14.37 -17.55
N TYR A 342 -26.16 -14.00 -17.58
CA TYR A 342 -27.32 -14.90 -17.63
C TYR A 342 -28.16 -14.74 -18.91
N ASN A 343 -28.96 -15.76 -19.22
CA ASN A 343 -29.95 -15.69 -20.30
C ASN A 343 -31.22 -14.91 -19.86
N ARG A 344 -32.03 -14.53 -20.85
CA ARG A 344 -33.20 -13.66 -20.64
C ARG A 344 -34.22 -14.28 -19.68
N GLU A 345 -34.42 -15.60 -19.74
CA GLU A 345 -35.42 -16.33 -18.96
C GLU A 345 -35.04 -16.39 -17.47
N THR A 346 -33.74 -16.44 -17.17
CA THR A 346 -33.24 -16.42 -15.78
C THR A 346 -33.39 -15.03 -15.16
N LEU A 347 -33.13 -13.98 -15.95
CA LEU A 347 -33.23 -12.59 -15.52
C LEU A 347 -34.68 -12.11 -15.30
N GLN A 348 -35.69 -12.91 -15.64
CA GLN A 348 -37.10 -12.60 -15.36
C GLN A 348 -37.47 -12.85 -13.89
N VAL A 349 -36.75 -13.71 -13.18
CA VAL A 349 -37.00 -13.95 -11.75
C VAL A 349 -36.43 -12.77 -10.97
N ARG A 350 -37.25 -12.16 -10.11
CA ARG A 350 -36.91 -10.95 -9.37
C ARG A 350 -37.17 -11.11 -7.88
N TYR A 351 -36.17 -10.79 -7.07
CA TYR A 351 -36.31 -10.60 -5.64
C TYR A 351 -36.33 -9.10 -5.33
N LYS A 352 -37.39 -8.61 -4.69
CA LYS A 352 -37.56 -7.17 -4.38
C LYS A 352 -37.32 -6.25 -5.60
N GLY A 353 -37.83 -6.66 -6.76
CA GLY A 353 -37.68 -5.93 -8.02
C GLY A 353 -36.33 -6.10 -8.74
N LYS A 354 -35.34 -6.76 -8.13
CA LYS A 354 -33.99 -6.97 -8.67
C LYS A 354 -33.81 -8.40 -9.17
N ASN A 355 -33.23 -8.59 -10.36
CA ASN A 355 -32.86 -9.91 -10.84
C ASN A 355 -31.46 -10.30 -10.33
N ILE A 356 -31.03 -11.54 -10.54
CA ILE A 356 -29.74 -12.02 -10.01
C ILE A 356 -28.49 -11.35 -10.60
N ALA A 357 -28.58 -10.67 -11.74
CA ALA A 357 -27.47 -9.86 -12.25
C ALA A 357 -27.42 -8.46 -11.61
N ASP A 358 -28.52 -8.00 -11.01
CA ASP A 358 -28.58 -6.70 -10.32
C ASP A 358 -28.16 -6.81 -8.84
N VAL A 359 -28.17 -8.02 -8.28
CA VAL A 359 -27.76 -8.38 -6.91
C VAL A 359 -26.33 -8.90 -6.94
#